data_AF-A0A1M6M9D8-F1
#
_entry.id   AF-A0A1M6M9D8-F1
#
_cell.length_a   1.000
_cell.length_b   1.000
_cell.length_c   1.000
_cell.angle_alpha   90.00
_cell.angle_beta   90.00
_cell.angle_gamma   90.00
#
_symmetry.space_group_name_H-M   'P 1'
#
loop_
_entity.id
_entity.type
_entity.pdbx_description
1 polymer ?
#
loop_
_entity_poly.entity_id
_entity_poly.type
_entity_poly.pdbx_seq_one_letter_code
_entity_poly.pdbx_strand_id
1 'polypeptide(L)'
;MATLARSAGLRSPWSDHVTAGLHQWIPQVASILFTLSVLGVIWVFLRTARDPYRWTGETELLLRDLVHRHGGDDSLSYFATRRDKSVVFSPDGQAAVAYRLIFGVCLAAGDPIGAQGSWRGAIDAWREEAVGHGWLPAVLSVSDAGARAYIAAGLFIINMGDEAILDADRFAQAKAADPDLRRAIRRVNRDQVCIAITRQASMSADDVTELAVLAEEWRHGESERGFSMALGRAADPADGEIVHVVARREGRPVGLLSFVPWGTSGLSLDVMRRSTDAPNGVTDAMVNALVDRLPKLGLRRVSLNFCMFRGVFADSVKLGAGTVTRFNSSVLGLLDRFWQLERLYESNRRFNPQWVPRYLCYPDLMALPRIALAAGFAEGFLPELPNLRSAPRQLSPEQVAEAREIAATPVVNVAALAPRINDQARARLAHLDALEAAGREGYPPTGARPDRTVAALITDWEEGCRVRIAGRIRHLRDHGAVVFADLFEGAASIQMRLVGGADGFARLVDLGDLLLVEGTCGTSRNGDRVVDVDAWQMAAKDLLPPIFDPAAAQSRSGELLADPAKMTLLHQRGAIVAAVRACMEAAGFAEVETPVLHSVHGGASARPFETHINAYH
;
A
#
# COMPACT_ATOMS: atom_id res chain seq x y z
N MET A 1 -52.77 43.37 1.09
CA MET A 1 -52.23 43.27 -0.29
C MET A 1 -51.76 44.61 -0.84
N ALA A 2 -52.62 45.63 -0.97
CA ALA A 2 -52.22 46.95 -1.50
C ALA A 2 -51.09 47.63 -0.69
N THR A 3 -51.15 47.59 0.64
CA THR A 3 -50.11 48.13 1.54
C THR A 3 -48.78 47.38 1.43
N LEU A 4 -48.83 46.07 1.21
CA LEU A 4 -47.66 45.19 1.02
C LEU A 4 -47.01 45.38 -0.35
N ALA A 5 -47.80 45.58 -1.41
CA ALA A 5 -47.30 45.92 -2.74
C ALA A 5 -46.56 47.26 -2.72
N ARG A 6 -47.14 48.26 -2.05
CA ARG A 6 -46.52 49.58 -1.86
C ARG A 6 -45.23 49.50 -1.04
N SER A 7 -45.18 48.68 0.00
CA SER A 7 -43.96 48.47 0.80
C SER A 7 -42.84 47.75 0.04
N ALA A 8 -43.18 46.91 -0.94
CA ALA A 8 -42.23 46.23 -1.82
C ALA A 8 -41.79 47.09 -3.03
N GLY A 9 -42.19 48.38 -3.08
CA GLY A 9 -41.85 49.29 -4.18
C GLY A 9 -42.72 49.13 -5.44
N LEU A 10 -43.70 48.23 -5.43
CA LEU A 10 -44.63 48.00 -6.53
C LEU A 10 -45.78 49.00 -6.45
N ARG A 11 -45.63 50.14 -7.14
CA ARG A 11 -46.70 51.15 -7.27
C ARG A 11 -47.63 50.80 -8.43
N SER A 12 -48.92 50.67 -8.12
CA SER A 12 -49.99 50.48 -9.10
C SER A 12 -51.14 51.44 -8.82
N PRO A 13 -51.88 51.91 -9.84
CA PRO A 13 -53.08 52.73 -9.66
C PRO A 13 -54.08 52.12 -8.68
N TRP A 14 -54.20 50.79 -8.66
CA TRP A 14 -55.05 50.06 -7.71
C TRP A 14 -54.52 50.15 -6.27
N SER A 15 -53.21 50.04 -6.05
CA SER A 15 -52.63 50.12 -4.70
C SER A 15 -52.68 51.53 -4.12
N ASP A 16 -52.53 52.55 -4.97
CA ASP A 16 -52.61 53.95 -4.53
C ASP A 16 -54.08 54.35 -4.25
N HIS A 17 -55.05 53.85 -5.01
CA HIS A 17 -56.48 54.09 -4.76
C HIS A 17 -56.96 53.46 -3.45
N VAL A 18 -56.55 52.22 -3.15
CA VAL A 18 -56.92 51.50 -1.92
C VAL A 18 -56.23 52.09 -0.68
N THR A 19 -55.04 52.67 -0.83
CA THR A 19 -54.29 53.27 0.29
C THR A 19 -54.56 54.76 0.51
N ALA A 20 -55.29 55.43 -0.39
CA ALA A 20 -55.63 56.85 -0.30
C ALA A 20 -56.52 57.21 0.92
N GLY A 21 -57.31 56.26 1.43
CA GLY A 21 -58.16 56.43 2.61
C GLY A 21 -57.49 56.12 3.95
N LEU A 22 -56.23 55.68 3.94
CA LEU A 22 -55.49 55.29 5.15
C LEU A 22 -54.56 56.42 5.61
N HIS A 23 -54.48 56.62 6.92
CA HIS A 23 -53.56 57.59 7.50
C HIS A 23 -52.10 57.20 7.17
N GLN A 24 -51.26 58.20 6.87
CA GLN A 24 -49.92 58.00 6.29
C GLN A 24 -48.98 57.09 7.09
N TRP A 25 -49.21 56.92 8.40
CA TRP A 25 -48.39 56.07 9.27
C TRP A 25 -48.65 54.56 9.04
N ILE A 26 -49.84 54.16 8.58
CA ILE A 26 -50.20 52.74 8.42
C ILE A 26 -49.36 52.06 7.33
N PRO A 27 -49.20 52.62 6.11
CA PRO A 27 -48.31 52.05 5.11
C PRO A 27 -46.83 52.09 5.52
N GLN A 28 -46.41 53.08 6.30
CA GLN A 28 -45.03 53.19 6.78
C GLN A 28 -44.72 52.07 7.78
N VAL A 29 -45.58 51.86 8.77
CA VAL A 29 -45.43 50.77 9.77
C VAL A 29 -45.47 49.41 9.08
N ALA A 30 -46.41 49.19 8.15
CA ALA A 30 -46.46 47.94 7.38
C ALA A 30 -45.19 47.71 6.55
N SER A 31 -44.60 48.77 5.98
CA SER A 31 -43.34 48.67 5.23
C SER A 31 -42.14 48.36 6.11
N ILE A 32 -42.09 48.94 7.32
CA ILE A 32 -41.06 48.65 8.32
C ILE A 32 -41.18 47.19 8.76
N LEU A 33 -42.37 46.71 9.10
CA LEU A 33 -42.59 45.31 9.49
C LEU A 33 -42.26 44.33 8.36
N PHE A 34 -42.62 44.64 7.12
CA PHE A 34 -42.26 43.81 5.96
C PHE A 34 -40.75 43.79 5.73
N THR A 35 -40.09 44.95 5.78
CA THR A 35 -38.63 45.05 5.67
C THR A 35 -37.92 44.29 6.77
N LEU A 36 -38.37 44.44 8.04
CA LEU A 36 -37.84 43.69 9.17
C LEU A 36 -38.08 42.18 9.02
N SER A 37 -39.21 41.76 8.44
CA SER A 37 -39.50 40.36 8.16
C SER A 37 -38.61 39.80 7.05
N VAL A 38 -38.40 40.55 5.96
CA VAL A 38 -37.48 40.16 4.86
C VAL A 38 -36.03 40.12 5.36
N LEU A 39 -35.59 41.14 6.12
CA LEU A 39 -34.28 41.14 6.77
C LEU A 39 -34.16 40.00 7.79
N GLY A 40 -35.24 39.66 8.50
CA GLY A 40 -35.31 38.51 9.41
C GLY A 40 -35.17 37.18 8.66
N VAL A 41 -35.86 37.00 7.53
CA VAL A 41 -35.75 35.81 6.67
C VAL A 41 -34.35 35.70 6.07
N ILE A 42 -33.81 36.80 5.54
CA ILE A 42 -32.43 36.87 5.03
C ILE A 42 -31.46 36.55 6.17
N TRP A 43 -31.65 37.11 7.37
CA TRP A 43 -30.78 36.84 8.52
C TRP A 43 -30.87 35.41 9.01
N VAL A 44 -32.07 34.80 9.09
CA VAL A 44 -32.24 33.38 9.43
C VAL A 44 -31.56 32.50 8.37
N PHE A 45 -31.75 32.81 7.09
CA PHE A 45 -31.12 32.10 5.98
C PHE A 45 -29.57 32.22 6.02
N LEU A 46 -29.05 33.42 6.33
CA LEU A 46 -27.62 33.68 6.48
C LEU A 46 -27.04 33.14 7.81
N ARG A 47 -27.84 33.05 8.89
CA ARG A 47 -27.44 32.47 10.18
C ARG A 47 -27.28 30.96 10.07
N THR A 48 -28.10 30.32 9.24
CA THR A 48 -28.01 28.88 8.89
C THR A 48 -26.74 28.55 8.09
N ALA A 49 -26.01 29.56 7.60
CA ALA A 49 -24.72 29.40 6.93
C ALA A 49 -23.51 29.32 7.88
N ARG A 50 -23.71 29.35 9.21
CA ARG A 50 -22.64 29.09 10.18
C ARG A 50 -22.49 27.58 10.37
N ASP A 51 -21.57 26.99 9.62
CA ASP A 51 -21.13 25.61 9.77
C ASP A 51 -20.57 25.37 11.19
N PRO A 52 -21.24 24.55 12.03
CA PRO A 52 -20.79 24.26 13.39
C PRO A 52 -19.58 23.31 13.42
N TYR A 53 -19.32 22.58 12.33
CA TYR A 53 -18.22 21.62 12.19
C TYR A 53 -16.97 22.23 11.57
N ARG A 54 -16.82 23.55 11.68
CA ARG A 54 -15.61 24.25 11.23
C ARG A 54 -14.39 23.63 11.87
N TRP A 55 -13.34 23.51 11.04
CA TRP A 55 -12.02 23.05 11.43
C TRP A 55 -11.57 23.65 12.78
N THR A 56 -11.10 22.76 13.66
CA THR A 56 -10.35 23.06 14.89
C THR A 56 -9.12 22.17 14.95
N GLY A 57 -8.10 22.55 15.72
CA GLY A 57 -6.91 21.70 15.86
C GLY A 57 -7.22 20.33 16.48
N GLU A 58 -8.15 20.27 17.44
CA GLU A 58 -8.61 19.01 18.05
C GLU A 58 -9.29 18.08 17.04
N THR A 59 -10.16 18.61 16.18
CA THR A 59 -10.83 17.81 15.15
C THR A 59 -9.85 17.32 14.08
N GLU A 60 -8.83 18.11 13.74
CA GLU A 60 -7.74 17.66 12.86
C GLU A 60 -6.94 16.51 13.49
N LEU A 61 -6.64 16.57 14.78
CA LEU A 61 -5.90 15.50 15.48
C LEU A 61 -6.69 14.18 15.51
N LEU A 62 -7.97 14.23 15.86
CA LEU A 62 -8.86 13.06 15.80
C LEU A 62 -8.95 12.48 14.39
N LEU A 63 -9.05 13.34 13.37
CA LEU A 63 -9.07 12.90 11.99
C LEU A 63 -7.73 12.29 11.56
N ARG A 64 -6.60 12.89 11.96
CA ARG A 64 -5.25 12.34 11.70
C ARG A 64 -5.07 10.96 12.32
N ASP A 65 -5.58 10.74 13.53
CA ASP A 65 -5.57 9.42 14.16
C ASP A 65 -6.41 8.39 13.38
N LEU A 66 -7.61 8.77 12.90
CA LEU A 66 -8.42 7.90 12.03
C LEU A 66 -7.71 7.61 10.70
N VAL A 67 -7.09 8.60 10.06
CA VAL A 67 -6.29 8.43 8.83
C VAL A 67 -5.08 7.52 9.08
N HIS A 68 -4.42 7.67 10.23
CA HIS A 68 -3.28 6.85 10.59
C HIS A 68 -3.66 5.37 10.78
N ARG A 69 -4.76 5.11 11.50
CA ARG A 69 -5.23 3.75 11.79
C ARG A 69 -5.93 3.08 10.59
N HIS A 70 -6.67 3.83 9.79
CA HIS A 70 -7.59 3.29 8.78
C HIS A 70 -7.43 3.87 7.37
N GLY A 71 -6.57 4.88 7.17
CA GLY A 71 -6.38 5.55 5.88
C GLY A 71 -5.65 4.72 4.82
N GLY A 72 -5.41 3.43 5.05
CA GLY A 72 -4.84 2.51 4.07
C GLY A 72 -5.83 2.02 3.02
N ASP A 73 -7.13 2.15 3.27
CA ASP A 73 -8.18 1.66 2.38
C ASP A 73 -8.36 2.54 1.14
N ASP A 74 -8.19 3.86 1.28
CA ASP A 74 -8.37 4.83 0.19
C ASP A 74 -7.15 5.76 0.05
N SER A 75 -6.66 5.93 -1.18
CA SER A 75 -5.53 6.83 -1.50
C SER A 75 -5.82 8.29 -1.19
N LEU A 76 -7.10 8.67 -1.11
CA LEU A 76 -7.50 10.04 -0.85
C LEU A 76 -7.68 10.37 0.64
N SER A 77 -7.50 9.38 1.53
CA SER A 77 -7.74 9.50 2.97
C SER A 77 -6.97 10.66 3.60
N TYR A 78 -5.72 10.87 3.21
CA TYR A 78 -4.90 11.95 3.79
C TYR A 78 -5.41 13.35 3.41
N PHE A 79 -6.00 13.52 2.22
CA PHE A 79 -6.59 14.79 1.78
C PHE A 79 -7.86 15.16 2.56
N ALA A 80 -8.46 14.22 3.30
CA ALA A 80 -9.53 14.55 4.23
C ALA A 80 -9.06 15.53 5.32
N THR A 81 -7.77 15.52 5.68
CA THR A 81 -7.17 16.43 6.67
C THR A 81 -7.01 17.87 6.18
N ARG A 82 -7.43 18.18 4.94
CA ARG A 82 -7.35 19.54 4.39
C ARG A 82 -8.14 20.51 5.27
N ARG A 83 -7.51 21.63 5.65
CA ARG A 83 -8.06 22.55 6.66
C ARG A 83 -9.21 23.41 6.16
N ASP A 84 -9.59 23.36 4.89
CA ASP A 84 -10.80 24.01 4.37
C ASP A 84 -12.05 23.11 4.46
N LYS A 85 -11.88 21.85 4.90
CA LYS A 85 -12.95 20.89 5.15
C LYS A 85 -13.42 20.99 6.60
N SER A 86 -14.72 20.76 6.75
CA SER A 86 -15.42 20.46 7.98
C SER A 86 -15.59 18.95 8.12
N VAL A 87 -15.79 18.45 9.33
CA VAL A 87 -15.78 17.01 9.62
C VAL A 87 -16.96 16.63 10.49
N VAL A 88 -17.77 15.67 10.04
CA VAL A 88 -18.78 15.01 10.88
C VAL A 88 -18.26 13.62 11.27
N PHE A 89 -18.24 13.32 12.57
CA PHE A 89 -17.86 12.02 13.10
C PHE A 89 -19.09 11.12 13.27
N SER A 90 -18.88 9.80 13.19
CA SER A 90 -19.87 8.83 13.60
C SER A 90 -20.16 8.96 15.11
N PRO A 91 -21.35 8.55 15.59
CA PRO A 91 -21.69 8.60 17.01
C PRO A 91 -20.71 7.86 17.94
N ASP A 92 -20.01 6.83 17.43
CA ASP A 92 -18.99 6.07 18.15
C ASP A 92 -17.55 6.63 18.01
N GLY A 93 -17.37 7.70 17.21
CA GLY A 93 -16.09 8.33 16.94
C GLY A 93 -15.10 7.50 16.14
N GLN A 94 -15.50 6.36 15.57
CA GLN A 94 -14.60 5.45 14.82
C GLN A 94 -14.61 5.69 13.31
N ALA A 95 -15.45 6.59 12.80
CA ALA A 95 -15.44 7.03 11.42
C ALA A 95 -15.80 8.52 11.28
N ALA A 96 -15.48 9.11 10.13
CA ALA A 96 -15.77 10.51 9.84
C ALA A 96 -15.99 10.76 8.35
N VAL A 97 -16.80 11.76 8.02
CA VAL A 97 -16.98 12.30 6.65
C VAL A 97 -16.47 13.74 6.64
N ALA A 98 -15.44 13.98 5.82
CA ALA A 98 -14.89 15.31 5.60
C ALA A 98 -15.55 15.98 4.38
N TYR A 99 -16.10 17.18 4.54
CA TYR A 99 -16.86 17.89 3.53
C TYR A 99 -16.55 19.39 3.49
N ARG A 100 -16.98 20.06 2.42
CA ARG A 100 -16.94 21.52 2.31
C ARG A 100 -18.26 22.02 1.75
N LEU A 101 -18.74 23.13 2.28
CA LEU A 101 -19.98 23.77 1.82
C LEU A 101 -19.69 24.76 0.68
N ILE A 102 -20.23 24.50 -0.51
CA ILE A 102 -20.06 25.35 -1.70
C ILE A 102 -21.42 25.55 -2.37
N PHE A 103 -21.90 26.79 -2.47
CA PHE A 103 -23.21 27.13 -3.04
C PHE A 103 -24.38 26.28 -2.50
N GLY A 104 -24.39 25.99 -1.20
CA GLY A 104 -25.42 25.14 -0.56
C GLY A 104 -25.33 23.65 -0.92
N VAL A 105 -24.21 23.21 -1.50
CA VAL A 105 -23.86 21.80 -1.68
C VAL A 105 -22.89 21.43 -0.57
N CYS A 106 -23.29 20.47 0.26
CA CYS A 106 -22.44 19.83 1.26
C CYS A 106 -21.62 18.76 0.52
N LEU A 107 -20.42 19.16 0.08
CA LEU A 107 -19.61 18.38 -0.85
C LEU A 107 -18.53 17.61 -0.07
N ALA A 108 -18.73 16.31 0.12
CA ALA A 108 -17.73 15.41 0.67
C ALA A 108 -16.73 14.95 -0.41
N ALA A 109 -15.54 14.50 0.01
CA ALA A 109 -14.49 14.05 -0.89
C ALA A 109 -13.84 12.75 -0.38
N GLY A 110 -13.81 11.73 -1.25
CA GLY A 110 -13.29 10.41 -0.95
C GLY A 110 -14.26 9.54 -0.15
N ASP A 111 -13.74 8.43 0.34
CA ASP A 111 -14.48 7.52 1.22
C ASP A 111 -14.61 8.10 2.64
N PRO A 112 -15.57 7.62 3.46
CA PRO A 112 -15.53 7.88 4.90
C PRO A 112 -14.21 7.39 5.51
N ILE A 113 -13.63 8.17 6.41
CA ILE A 113 -12.35 7.87 7.06
C ILE A 113 -12.62 7.12 8.36
N GLY A 114 -12.00 5.97 8.57
CA GLY A 114 -12.12 5.19 9.81
C GLY A 114 -12.60 3.76 9.58
N ALA A 115 -13.05 3.09 10.64
CA ALA A 115 -13.46 1.70 10.58
C ALA A 115 -14.71 1.52 9.70
N GLN A 116 -14.65 0.59 8.73
CA GLN A 116 -15.75 0.32 7.78
C GLN A 116 -17.08 -0.01 8.47
N GLY A 117 -17.04 -0.66 9.64
CA GLY A 117 -18.23 -0.95 10.45
C GLY A 117 -18.98 0.30 10.94
N SER A 118 -18.27 1.43 11.08
CA SER A 118 -18.81 2.70 11.58
C SER A 118 -19.11 3.70 10.46
N TRP A 119 -18.79 3.38 9.20
CA TRP A 119 -19.03 4.26 8.04
C TRP A 119 -20.50 4.66 7.91
N ARG A 120 -21.43 3.71 8.09
CA ARG A 120 -22.86 4.01 8.02
C ARG A 120 -23.27 5.08 9.03
N GLY A 121 -22.78 4.98 10.27
CA GLY A 121 -23.05 5.97 11.31
C GLY A 121 -22.52 7.36 10.96
N ALA A 122 -21.33 7.44 10.36
CA ALA A 122 -20.76 8.71 9.90
C ALA A 122 -21.56 9.31 8.71
N ILE A 123 -21.94 8.47 7.74
CA ILE A 123 -22.73 8.91 6.57
C ILE A 123 -24.12 9.39 7.01
N ASP A 124 -24.78 8.66 7.91
CA ASP A 124 -26.10 9.03 8.41
C ASP A 124 -26.05 10.35 9.18
N ALA A 125 -25.08 10.53 10.08
CA ALA A 125 -24.86 11.80 10.80
C ALA A 125 -24.59 12.98 9.85
N TRP A 126 -23.74 12.78 8.84
CA TRP A 126 -23.47 13.81 7.82
C TRP A 126 -24.71 14.18 6.99
N ARG A 127 -25.54 13.19 6.64
CA ARG A 127 -26.79 13.43 5.91
C ARG A 127 -27.83 14.14 6.76
N GLU A 128 -27.96 13.78 8.04
CA GLU A 128 -28.83 14.46 8.99
C GLU A 128 -28.46 15.95 9.10
N GLU A 129 -27.16 16.26 9.16
CA GLU A 129 -26.68 17.63 9.16
C GLU A 129 -27.03 18.36 7.86
N ALA A 130 -26.77 17.73 6.70
CA ALA A 130 -27.11 18.31 5.41
C ALA A 130 -28.62 18.60 5.30
N VAL A 131 -29.48 17.68 5.75
CA VAL A 131 -30.93 17.86 5.77
C VAL A 131 -31.35 18.96 6.75
N GLY A 132 -30.77 18.99 7.96
CA GLY A 132 -31.07 19.99 8.99
C GLY A 132 -30.82 21.43 8.54
N HIS A 133 -29.80 21.63 7.70
CA HIS A 133 -29.44 22.93 7.14
C HIS A 133 -29.96 23.19 5.72
N GLY A 134 -30.69 22.24 5.12
CA GLY A 134 -31.18 22.35 3.74
C GLY A 134 -30.06 22.36 2.69
N TRP A 135 -28.92 21.75 3.01
CA TRP A 135 -27.80 21.56 2.09
C TRP A 135 -27.99 20.31 1.24
N LEU A 136 -27.48 20.37 0.02
CA LEU A 136 -27.51 19.26 -0.91
C LEU A 136 -26.29 18.35 -0.68
N PRO A 137 -26.45 17.09 -0.23
CA PRO A 137 -25.33 16.19 -0.02
C PRO A 137 -24.80 15.66 -1.36
N ALA A 138 -23.49 15.75 -1.58
CA ALA A 138 -22.82 15.15 -2.72
C ALA A 138 -21.41 14.69 -2.34
N VAL A 139 -20.87 13.68 -3.02
CA VAL A 139 -19.54 13.12 -2.70
C VAL A 139 -18.73 12.95 -3.98
N LEU A 140 -17.50 13.46 -3.99
CA LEU A 140 -16.57 13.34 -5.11
C LEU A 140 -15.53 12.25 -4.89
N SER A 141 -15.06 11.67 -6.00
CA SER A 141 -13.87 10.81 -6.05
C SER A 141 -13.92 9.57 -5.14
N VAL A 142 -15.11 9.02 -4.95
CA VAL A 142 -15.36 7.88 -4.05
C VAL A 142 -14.84 6.60 -4.68
N SER A 143 -14.25 5.70 -3.88
CA SER A 143 -13.87 4.35 -4.32
C SER A 143 -15.10 3.46 -4.54
N ASP A 144 -14.93 2.24 -5.05
CA ASP A 144 -16.02 1.26 -5.14
C ASP A 144 -16.61 0.92 -3.76
N ALA A 145 -15.77 0.81 -2.72
CA ALA A 145 -16.22 0.48 -1.37
C ALA A 145 -17.04 1.63 -0.76
N GLY A 146 -16.53 2.86 -0.84
CA GLY A 146 -17.27 4.03 -0.40
C GLY A 146 -18.56 4.23 -1.19
N ALA A 147 -18.55 3.99 -2.51
CA ALA A 147 -19.72 4.14 -3.37
C ALA A 147 -20.85 3.21 -2.92
N ARG A 148 -20.53 1.95 -2.57
CA ARG A 148 -21.51 1.01 -2.00
C ARG A 148 -22.09 1.53 -0.69
N ALA A 149 -21.28 2.12 0.18
CA ALA A 149 -21.74 2.68 1.46
C ALA A 149 -22.69 3.88 1.25
N TYR A 150 -22.36 4.80 0.34
CA TYR A 150 -23.22 5.94 0.02
C TYR A 150 -24.51 5.53 -0.72
N ILE A 151 -24.47 4.50 -1.58
CA ILE A 151 -25.68 3.93 -2.19
C ILE A 151 -26.59 3.32 -1.13
N ALA A 152 -26.03 2.61 -0.15
CA ALA A 152 -26.81 2.06 0.96
C ALA A 152 -27.49 3.16 1.79
N ALA A 153 -26.93 4.37 1.81
CA ALA A 153 -27.53 5.57 2.41
C ALA A 153 -28.49 6.33 1.47
N GLY A 154 -28.77 5.81 0.26
CA GLY A 154 -29.76 6.36 -0.67
C GLY A 154 -29.23 7.40 -1.66
N LEU A 155 -27.91 7.48 -1.90
CA LEU A 155 -27.35 8.27 -2.99
C LEU A 155 -27.24 7.45 -4.28
N PHE A 156 -27.36 8.12 -5.43
CA PHE A 156 -27.07 7.58 -6.74
C PHE A 156 -25.59 7.81 -7.09
N ILE A 157 -25.07 7.01 -8.04
CA ILE A 157 -23.68 7.11 -8.49
C ILE A 157 -23.58 7.35 -9.99
N ILE A 158 -22.51 8.03 -10.39
CA ILE A 158 -22.05 8.09 -11.78
C ILE A 158 -20.53 7.90 -11.81
N ASN A 159 -20.03 7.17 -12.80
CA ASN A 159 -18.58 7.04 -13.00
C ASN A 159 -18.02 8.43 -13.36
N MET A 160 -17.02 8.86 -12.60
CA MET A 160 -16.40 10.17 -12.73
C MET A 160 -15.09 10.10 -13.53
N GLY A 161 -14.43 8.94 -13.55
CA GLY A 161 -13.12 8.71 -14.16
C GLY A 161 -12.35 7.59 -13.45
N ASP A 162 -11.04 7.51 -13.71
CA ASP A 162 -10.17 6.48 -13.12
C ASP A 162 -8.89 7.08 -12.52
N GLU A 163 -8.44 6.50 -11.41
CA GLU A 163 -7.16 6.78 -10.76
C GLU A 163 -6.04 5.89 -11.31
N ALA A 164 -4.86 6.48 -11.52
CA ALA A 164 -3.68 5.78 -12.01
C ALA A 164 -2.81 5.30 -10.84
N ILE A 165 -2.83 4.00 -10.56
CA ILE A 165 -2.02 3.38 -9.50
C ILE A 165 -0.84 2.65 -10.13
N LEU A 166 0.36 2.95 -9.64
CA LEU A 166 1.61 2.30 -10.02
C LEU A 166 2.04 1.29 -8.96
N ASP A 167 2.45 0.12 -9.42
CA ASP A 167 3.19 -0.88 -8.67
C ASP A 167 4.54 -1.15 -9.34
N ALA A 168 5.54 -1.58 -8.57
CA ALA A 168 6.92 -1.72 -9.04
C ALA A 168 7.05 -2.73 -10.20
N ASP A 169 6.31 -3.84 -10.14
CA ASP A 169 6.43 -4.94 -11.10
C ASP A 169 5.85 -4.55 -12.47
N ARG A 170 4.64 -4.00 -12.52
CA ARG A 170 4.03 -3.52 -13.77
C ARG A 170 4.79 -2.35 -14.37
N PHE A 171 5.32 -1.46 -13.53
CA PHE A 171 6.11 -0.33 -14.00
C PHE A 171 7.41 -0.79 -14.66
N ALA A 172 8.10 -1.79 -14.09
CA ALA A 172 9.30 -2.36 -14.70
C ALA A 172 9.02 -2.94 -16.10
N GLN A 173 7.87 -3.60 -16.28
CA GLN A 173 7.40 -4.08 -17.58
C GLN A 173 7.11 -2.92 -18.55
N ALA A 174 6.42 -1.87 -18.08
CA ALA A 174 6.12 -0.67 -18.88
C ALA A 174 7.40 0.00 -19.39
N LYS A 175 8.38 0.20 -18.50
CA LYS A 175 9.69 0.75 -18.81
C LYS A 175 10.47 -0.08 -19.83
N ALA A 176 10.38 -1.41 -19.77
CA ALA A 176 10.99 -2.28 -20.77
C ALA A 176 10.31 -2.13 -22.14
N ALA A 177 8.97 -2.06 -22.14
CA ALA A 177 8.15 -1.98 -23.35
C ALA A 177 8.21 -0.61 -24.05
N ASP A 178 8.36 0.50 -23.32
CA ASP A 178 8.33 1.87 -23.86
C ASP A 178 9.75 2.42 -24.13
N PRO A 179 10.19 2.53 -25.41
CA PRO A 179 11.50 3.08 -25.75
C PRO A 179 11.63 4.59 -25.49
N ASP A 180 10.52 5.34 -25.57
CA ASP A 180 10.50 6.79 -25.39
C ASP A 180 10.64 7.15 -23.92
N LEU A 181 9.98 6.41 -23.02
CA LEU A 181 10.19 6.51 -21.57
C LEU A 181 11.67 6.29 -21.21
N ARG A 182 12.30 5.23 -21.76
CA ARG A 182 13.74 4.98 -21.56
C ARG A 182 14.63 6.06 -22.16
N ARG A 183 14.22 6.70 -23.27
CA ARG A 183 14.96 7.80 -23.87
C ARG A 183 14.86 9.07 -23.02
N ALA A 184 13.68 9.37 -22.48
CA ALA A 184 13.45 10.48 -21.56
C ALA A 184 14.32 10.35 -20.29
N ILE A 185 14.30 9.18 -19.65
CA ILE A 185 15.12 8.91 -18.46
C ILE A 185 16.62 9.05 -18.75
N ARG A 186 17.10 8.47 -19.86
CA ARG A 186 18.53 8.57 -20.25
C ARG A 186 18.95 10.01 -20.56
N ARG A 187 18.07 10.81 -21.16
CA ARG A 187 18.32 12.23 -21.42
C ARG A 187 18.52 12.99 -20.11
N VAL A 188 17.63 12.82 -19.15
CA VAL A 188 17.72 13.49 -17.83
C VAL A 188 19.01 13.11 -17.10
N ASN A 189 19.41 11.83 -17.15
CA ASN A 189 20.68 11.38 -16.55
C ASN A 189 21.91 11.99 -17.25
N ARG A 190 21.87 12.12 -18.58
CA ARG A 190 22.95 12.76 -19.36
C ARG A 190 23.07 14.24 -19.04
N ASP A 191 21.94 14.91 -18.80
CA ASP A 191 21.88 16.33 -18.44
C ASP A 191 22.21 16.57 -16.94
N GLN A 192 22.85 15.59 -16.29
CA GLN A 192 23.38 15.63 -14.90
C GLN A 192 22.35 16.02 -13.84
N VAL A 193 21.09 15.63 -14.02
CA VAL A 193 20.05 15.85 -13.03
C VAL A 193 20.15 14.80 -11.92
N CYS A 194 20.30 15.25 -10.68
CA CYS A 194 20.27 14.42 -9.49
C CYS A 194 18.85 14.37 -8.91
N ILE A 195 18.33 13.19 -8.62
CA ILE A 195 17.01 13.01 -8.02
C ILE A 195 17.15 12.51 -6.59
N ALA A 196 16.65 13.31 -5.64
CA ALA A 196 16.58 12.98 -4.22
C ALA A 196 15.14 12.63 -3.84
N ILE A 197 14.99 11.63 -2.97
CA ILE A 197 13.70 11.19 -2.41
C ILE A 197 13.86 11.25 -0.90
N THR A 198 13.11 12.14 -0.26
CA THR A 198 13.32 12.49 1.14
C THR A 198 11.97 12.71 1.83
N ARG A 199 11.82 12.24 3.08
CA ARG A 199 10.65 12.56 3.90
C ARG A 199 10.78 13.96 4.47
N GLN A 200 9.68 14.70 4.56
CA GLN A 200 9.67 16.07 5.06
C GLN A 200 10.27 16.16 6.48
N ALA A 201 10.02 15.17 7.35
CA ALA A 201 10.59 15.10 8.70
C ALA A 201 12.14 15.03 8.73
N SER A 202 12.77 14.61 7.64
CA SER A 202 14.24 14.53 7.51
C SER A 202 14.87 15.74 6.79
N MET A 203 14.06 16.73 6.42
CA MET A 203 14.50 17.95 5.76
C MET A 203 14.62 19.10 6.75
N SER A 204 15.45 20.10 6.45
CA SER A 204 15.47 21.34 7.23
C SER A 204 14.20 22.15 6.96
N ALA A 205 13.78 22.96 7.93
CA ALA A 205 12.59 23.82 7.75
C ALA A 205 12.77 24.82 6.59
N ASP A 206 14.01 25.30 6.39
CA ASP A 206 14.36 26.20 5.30
C ASP A 206 14.22 25.51 3.94
N ASP A 207 14.71 24.27 3.79
CA ASP A 207 14.57 23.50 2.55
C ASP A 207 13.10 23.24 2.21
N VAL A 208 12.27 22.90 3.20
CA VAL A 208 10.84 22.64 2.98
C VAL A 208 10.12 23.93 2.58
N THR A 209 10.51 25.06 3.18
CA THR A 209 9.98 26.39 2.84
C THR A 209 10.39 26.80 1.43
N GLU A 210 11.65 26.57 1.04
CA GLU A 210 12.16 26.79 -0.32
C GLU A 210 11.33 25.99 -1.33
N LEU A 211 11.10 24.70 -1.09
CA LEU A 211 10.28 23.86 -1.97
C LEU A 211 8.83 24.34 -2.06
N ALA A 212 8.25 24.83 -0.97
CA ALA A 212 6.90 25.39 -0.97
C ALA A 212 6.82 26.67 -1.84
N VAL A 213 7.82 27.55 -1.75
CA VAL A 213 7.92 28.74 -2.61
C VAL A 213 8.07 28.34 -4.08
N LEU A 214 8.94 27.37 -4.39
CA LEU A 214 9.11 26.90 -5.76
C LEU A 214 7.85 26.22 -6.31
N ALA A 215 7.08 25.52 -5.47
CA ALA A 215 5.81 24.91 -5.87
C ALA A 215 4.77 25.97 -6.28
N GLU A 216 4.77 27.12 -5.58
CA GLU A 216 3.95 28.30 -5.87
C GLU A 216 4.40 28.97 -7.17
N GLU A 217 5.71 29.23 -7.32
CA GLU A 217 6.29 29.89 -8.49
C GLU A 217 6.11 29.10 -9.78
N TRP A 218 6.26 27.78 -9.73
CA TRP A 218 6.08 26.90 -10.89
C TRP A 218 4.61 26.55 -11.16
N ARG A 219 3.67 27.21 -10.48
CA ARG A 219 2.24 27.02 -10.76
C ARG A 219 1.88 27.66 -12.10
N HIS A 220 1.22 26.89 -12.95
CA HIS A 220 0.61 27.41 -14.18
C HIS A 220 -0.91 27.63 -13.95
N GLY A 221 -1.35 28.90 -13.98
CA GLY A 221 -2.76 29.31 -13.79
C GLY A 221 -3.02 30.10 -12.50
N GLU A 222 -4.17 30.77 -12.42
CA GLU A 222 -4.52 31.67 -11.30
C GLU A 222 -5.13 30.96 -10.07
N SER A 223 -5.61 29.72 -10.19
CA SER A 223 -6.24 28.96 -9.09
C SER A 223 -5.50 27.65 -8.81
N GLU A 224 -5.38 27.31 -7.52
CA GLU A 224 -4.85 26.01 -7.10
C GLU A 224 -5.88 24.92 -7.41
N ARG A 225 -5.47 23.93 -8.20
CA ARG A 225 -6.34 22.78 -8.52
C ARG A 225 -6.40 21.83 -7.35
N GLY A 226 -7.62 21.38 -7.06
CA GLY A 226 -7.88 20.25 -6.19
C GLY A 226 -8.72 20.58 -4.97
N PHE A 227 -9.55 19.62 -4.59
CA PHE A 227 -10.28 19.54 -3.31
C PHE A 227 -10.22 18.11 -2.78
N SER A 228 -10.46 17.14 -3.66
CA SER A 228 -10.36 15.72 -3.33
C SER A 228 -8.91 15.20 -3.35
N MET A 229 -8.01 15.90 -4.04
CA MET A 229 -6.67 15.39 -4.40
C MET A 229 -5.54 16.42 -4.25
N ALA A 230 -5.79 17.48 -3.48
CA ALA A 230 -4.77 18.45 -3.13
C ALA A 230 -4.90 18.78 -1.66
N LEU A 231 -3.77 18.76 -0.95
CA LEU A 231 -3.73 19.03 0.48
C LEU A 231 -3.93 20.52 0.78
N GLY A 232 -3.68 21.39 -0.20
CA GLY A 232 -3.95 22.84 -0.10
C GLY A 232 -3.15 23.55 1.01
N ARG A 233 -2.04 22.95 1.45
CA ARG A 233 -1.06 23.54 2.37
C ARG A 233 0.32 23.00 2.04
N ALA A 234 1.34 23.82 2.25
CA ALA A 234 2.73 23.48 1.99
C ALA A 234 3.59 23.84 3.21
N ALA A 235 4.70 23.13 3.39
CA ALA A 235 5.64 23.32 4.49
C ALA A 235 5.02 23.24 5.91
N ASP A 236 3.98 22.43 6.08
CA ASP A 236 3.34 22.28 7.39
C ASP A 236 4.15 21.35 8.30
N PRO A 237 4.58 21.80 9.51
CA PRO A 237 5.37 20.97 10.43
C PRO A 237 4.69 19.69 10.91
N ALA A 238 3.35 19.59 10.82
CA ALA A 238 2.58 18.40 11.18
C ALA A 238 2.58 17.33 10.06
N ASP A 239 3.02 17.67 8.84
CA ASP A 239 3.02 16.77 7.69
C ASP A 239 4.39 16.11 7.44
N GLY A 240 5.06 15.67 8.51
CA GLY A 240 6.40 15.09 8.46
C GLY A 240 6.55 13.84 7.57
N GLU A 241 5.45 13.10 7.36
CA GLU A 241 5.41 11.88 6.56
C GLU A 241 5.29 12.12 5.04
N ILE A 242 5.13 13.38 4.59
CA ILE A 242 5.12 13.71 3.15
C ILE A 242 6.48 13.33 2.54
N VAL A 243 6.45 12.65 1.40
CA VAL A 243 7.64 12.29 0.63
C VAL A 243 7.82 13.28 -0.51
N HIS A 244 8.96 13.96 -0.53
CA HIS A 244 9.36 14.83 -1.63
C HIS A 244 10.32 14.11 -2.56
N VAL A 245 10.03 14.14 -3.86
CA VAL A 245 10.92 13.73 -4.95
C VAL A 245 11.38 15.00 -5.65
N VAL A 246 12.66 15.35 -5.47
CA VAL A 246 13.21 16.61 -5.98
C VAL A 246 14.29 16.31 -7.00
N ALA A 247 14.11 16.81 -8.21
CA ALA A 247 15.13 16.83 -9.25
C ALA A 247 15.94 18.12 -9.15
N ARG A 248 17.28 18.01 -9.04
CA ARG A 248 18.21 19.13 -9.00
C ARG A 248 19.19 19.08 -10.18
N ARG A 249 19.42 20.22 -10.82
CA ARG A 249 20.43 20.42 -11.86
C ARG A 249 21.39 21.50 -11.41
N GLU A 250 22.70 21.22 -11.41
CA GLU A 250 23.72 22.18 -10.94
C GLU A 250 23.43 22.71 -9.51
N GLY A 251 22.90 21.84 -8.64
CA GLY A 251 22.51 22.17 -7.27
C GLY A 251 21.15 22.86 -7.12
N ARG A 252 20.54 23.37 -8.20
CA ARG A 252 19.24 24.07 -8.15
C ARG A 252 18.07 23.12 -8.40
N PRO A 253 16.96 23.19 -7.64
CA PRO A 253 15.76 22.44 -7.93
C PRO A 253 15.18 22.81 -9.31
N VAL A 254 14.83 21.79 -10.10
CA VAL A 254 14.19 21.93 -11.42
C VAL A 254 12.90 21.12 -11.52
N GLY A 255 12.63 20.22 -10.58
CA GLY A 255 11.40 19.44 -10.52
C GLY A 255 11.06 19.06 -9.08
N LEU A 256 9.77 19.05 -8.77
CA LEU A 256 9.24 18.73 -7.46
C LEU A 256 7.98 17.86 -7.61
N LEU A 257 8.02 16.67 -7.03
CA LEU A 257 6.83 15.89 -6.71
C LEU A 257 6.70 15.78 -5.19
N SER A 258 5.51 15.97 -4.65
CA SER A 258 5.21 15.73 -3.24
C SER A 258 4.12 14.70 -3.14
N PHE A 259 4.29 13.71 -2.26
CA PHE A 259 3.35 12.63 -2.05
C PHE A 259 2.94 12.55 -0.59
N VAL A 260 1.63 12.48 -0.35
CA VAL A 260 1.05 12.22 0.96
C VAL A 260 1.05 10.71 1.25
N PRO A 261 1.11 10.30 2.53
CA PRO A 261 1.07 8.89 2.87
C PRO A 261 -0.31 8.28 2.57
N TRP A 262 -0.32 7.07 2.01
CA TRP A 262 -1.51 6.26 1.80
C TRP A 262 -1.38 4.97 2.60
N GLY A 263 -1.83 5.02 3.85
CA GLY A 263 -1.59 3.99 4.86
C GLY A 263 -0.09 3.73 5.08
N THR A 264 0.25 2.51 5.45
CA THR A 264 1.64 2.13 5.78
C THR A 264 2.48 1.72 4.57
N SER A 265 1.86 1.46 3.41
CA SER A 265 2.54 0.87 2.25
C SER A 265 2.27 1.59 0.92
N GLY A 266 1.68 2.78 0.96
CA GLY A 266 1.29 3.53 -0.23
C GLY A 266 1.68 5.01 -0.16
N LEU A 267 1.73 5.65 -1.33
CA LEU A 267 1.85 7.09 -1.48
C LEU A 267 0.78 7.60 -2.45
N SER A 268 0.25 8.81 -2.23
CA SER A 268 -0.63 9.49 -3.18
C SER A 268 -0.05 10.83 -3.59
N LEU A 269 -0.06 11.13 -4.88
CA LEU A 269 0.49 12.38 -5.42
C LEU A 269 -0.31 13.59 -4.91
N ASP A 270 0.36 14.63 -4.46
CA ASP A 270 -0.26 15.90 -4.07
C ASP A 270 0.20 17.02 -5.02
N VAL A 271 1.50 17.27 -5.03
CA VAL A 271 2.11 18.31 -5.87
C VAL A 271 2.92 17.67 -6.98
N MET A 272 2.73 18.16 -8.21
CA MET A 272 3.56 17.83 -9.37
C MET A 272 3.90 19.12 -10.11
N ARG A 273 5.15 19.58 -9.97
CA ARG A 273 5.63 20.85 -10.54
C ARG A 273 7.03 20.69 -11.13
N ARG A 274 7.34 21.55 -12.10
CA ARG A 274 8.67 21.63 -12.72
C ARG A 274 8.96 23.06 -13.15
N SER A 275 10.22 23.44 -13.08
CA SER A 275 10.70 24.72 -13.61
C SER A 275 10.50 24.79 -15.13
N THR A 276 10.39 26.00 -15.66
CA THR A 276 10.48 26.27 -17.10
C THR A 276 11.81 25.82 -17.69
N ASP A 277 12.87 25.81 -16.88
CA ASP A 277 14.23 25.41 -17.28
C ASP A 277 14.48 23.90 -17.13
N ALA A 278 13.46 23.14 -16.73
CA ALA A 278 13.59 21.70 -16.51
C ALA A 278 13.78 20.94 -17.84
N PRO A 279 14.75 20.02 -17.93
CA PRO A 279 14.92 19.21 -19.13
C PRO A 279 13.69 18.36 -19.43
N ASN A 280 13.45 18.11 -20.71
CA ASN A 280 12.34 17.28 -21.16
C ASN A 280 12.48 15.86 -20.60
N GLY A 281 11.43 15.39 -19.91
CA GLY A 281 11.40 14.06 -19.26
C GLY A 281 11.73 14.06 -17.77
N VAL A 282 11.97 15.21 -17.14
CA VAL A 282 12.26 15.29 -15.68
C VAL A 282 11.16 14.64 -14.82
N THR A 283 9.89 14.88 -15.13
CA THR A 283 8.77 14.25 -14.42
C THR A 283 8.84 12.71 -14.51
N ASP A 284 9.11 12.18 -15.71
CA ASP A 284 9.19 10.74 -15.95
C ASP A 284 10.36 10.12 -15.19
N ALA A 285 11.50 10.83 -15.18
CA ALA A 285 12.67 10.41 -14.44
C ALA A 285 12.42 10.41 -12.92
N MET A 286 11.69 11.41 -12.39
CA MET A 286 11.30 11.46 -10.97
C MET A 286 10.33 10.34 -10.60
N VAL A 287 9.28 10.11 -11.41
CA VAL A 287 8.35 8.99 -11.21
C VAL A 287 9.10 7.66 -11.27
N ASN A 288 9.97 7.46 -12.27
CA ASN A 288 10.81 6.26 -12.37
C ASN A 288 11.69 6.08 -11.13
N ALA A 289 12.37 7.14 -10.68
CA ALA A 289 13.26 7.07 -9.52
C ALA A 289 12.50 6.70 -8.23
N LEU A 290 11.27 7.19 -8.08
CA LEU A 290 10.40 6.82 -6.95
C LEU A 290 9.99 5.35 -7.05
N VAL A 291 9.43 4.94 -8.19
CA VAL A 291 8.90 3.58 -8.38
C VAL A 291 10.00 2.52 -8.26
N ASP A 292 11.17 2.76 -8.85
CA ASP A 292 12.35 1.88 -8.73
C ASP A 292 12.83 1.71 -7.28
N ARG A 293 12.50 2.65 -6.37
CA ARG A 293 12.89 2.61 -4.94
C ARG A 293 11.78 2.20 -3.99
N LEU A 294 10.54 1.97 -4.45
CA LEU A 294 9.43 1.58 -3.56
C LEU A 294 9.76 0.39 -2.66
N PRO A 295 10.34 -0.74 -3.15
CA PRO A 295 10.64 -1.88 -2.30
C PRO A 295 11.66 -1.54 -1.20
N LYS A 296 12.63 -0.67 -1.50
CA LYS A 296 13.64 -0.20 -0.53
C LYS A 296 13.06 0.72 0.54
N LEU A 297 11.96 1.40 0.22
CA LEU A 297 11.24 2.28 1.14
C LEU A 297 10.14 1.53 1.92
N GLY A 298 9.97 0.23 1.72
CA GLY A 298 8.88 -0.56 2.32
C GLY A 298 7.50 -0.24 1.73
N LEU A 299 7.46 0.39 0.55
CA LEU A 299 6.23 0.80 -0.12
C LEU A 299 5.89 -0.17 -1.25
N ARG A 300 4.60 -0.32 -1.55
CA ARG A 300 4.09 -1.22 -2.59
C ARG A 300 3.48 -0.51 -3.78
N ARG A 301 2.83 0.65 -3.53
CA ARG A 301 1.99 1.33 -4.52
C ARG A 301 2.10 2.85 -4.44
N VAL A 302 1.92 3.51 -5.58
CA VAL A 302 1.87 4.97 -5.68
C VAL A 302 0.69 5.36 -6.55
N SER A 303 -0.15 6.29 -6.08
CA SER A 303 -1.15 6.93 -6.93
C SER A 303 -0.54 8.16 -7.63
N LEU A 304 -0.76 8.26 -8.93
CA LEU A 304 -0.47 9.45 -9.75
C LEU A 304 -1.70 10.34 -9.95
N ASN A 305 -2.65 10.26 -9.01
CA ASN A 305 -3.93 10.96 -9.02
C ASN A 305 -4.87 10.54 -10.17
N PHE A 306 -6.02 11.20 -10.15
CA PHE A 306 -7.19 10.87 -10.92
C PHE A 306 -7.20 11.51 -12.31
N CYS A 307 -7.67 10.74 -13.29
CA CYS A 307 -8.00 11.20 -14.62
C CYS A 307 -9.53 11.24 -14.78
N MET A 308 -10.11 12.44 -14.62
CA MET A 308 -11.54 12.71 -14.88
C MET A 308 -11.94 12.28 -16.30
N PHE A 309 -13.15 11.71 -16.44
CA PHE A 309 -13.81 11.36 -17.70
C PHE A 309 -13.07 10.37 -18.62
N ARG A 310 -12.15 9.56 -18.09
CA ARG A 310 -11.38 8.59 -18.89
C ARG A 310 -12.26 7.62 -19.71
N GLY A 311 -13.43 7.21 -19.22
CA GLY A 311 -14.36 6.36 -19.98
C GLY A 311 -14.74 6.94 -21.37
N VAL A 312 -14.95 8.25 -21.44
CA VAL A 312 -15.28 8.96 -22.69
C VAL A 312 -14.09 8.96 -23.68
N PHE A 313 -12.86 8.98 -23.16
CA PHE A 313 -11.61 9.01 -23.97
C PHE A 313 -11.06 7.61 -24.30
N ALA A 314 -11.28 6.62 -23.45
CA ALA A 314 -10.85 5.24 -23.72
C ALA A 314 -11.71 4.58 -24.80
N ASP A 315 -12.99 4.95 -24.87
CA ASP A 315 -13.93 4.46 -25.89
C ASP A 315 -13.75 5.18 -27.24
N SER A 316 -13.27 6.43 -27.28
CA SER A 316 -12.97 7.14 -28.53
C SER A 316 -11.77 6.55 -29.29
N VAL A 317 -10.84 5.87 -28.60
CA VAL A 317 -9.74 5.12 -29.22
C VAL A 317 -10.23 3.76 -29.77
N LYS A 318 -11.35 3.23 -29.27
CA LYS A 318 -11.98 2.00 -29.78
C LYS A 318 -13.05 2.26 -30.85
N LEU A 319 -13.67 3.43 -30.85
CA LEU A 319 -14.70 3.86 -31.77
C LEU A 319 -14.16 5.00 -32.65
N GLY A 320 -13.57 4.65 -33.78
CA GLY A 320 -13.22 5.63 -34.81
C GLY A 320 -14.45 6.44 -35.26
N ALA A 321 -14.37 7.77 -35.10
CA ALA A 321 -15.21 8.82 -35.68
C ALA A 321 -16.72 8.85 -35.37
N GLY A 322 -17.22 10.02 -34.95
CA GLY A 322 -18.65 10.36 -35.08
C GLY A 322 -19.16 11.51 -34.20
N THR A 323 -19.19 12.72 -34.76
CA THR A 323 -20.10 13.84 -34.39
C THR A 323 -19.77 14.67 -33.15
N VAL A 324 -18.84 15.63 -33.28
CA VAL A 324 -18.97 16.94 -32.62
C VAL A 324 -18.64 18.03 -33.63
N THR A 325 -19.66 18.49 -34.37
CA THR A 325 -19.52 19.61 -35.32
C THR A 325 -20.12 20.87 -34.70
N ARG A 326 -19.28 21.92 -34.61
CA ARG A 326 -19.57 23.33 -34.29
C ARG A 326 -20.21 23.61 -32.93
N PHE A 327 -19.38 23.97 -31.95
CA PHE A 327 -19.83 24.76 -30.81
C PHE A 327 -18.95 25.98 -30.54
N ASN A 328 -19.64 27.05 -30.15
CA ASN A 328 -19.29 28.47 -30.14
C ASN A 328 -18.08 28.82 -29.23
N SER A 329 -17.44 29.97 -29.48
CA SER A 329 -16.16 30.38 -28.87
C SER A 329 -16.17 30.59 -27.35
N SER A 330 -17.33 30.62 -26.69
CA SER A 330 -17.45 30.56 -25.23
C SER A 330 -17.27 29.15 -24.64
N VAL A 331 -17.47 28.10 -25.46
CA VAL A 331 -17.25 26.70 -25.10
C VAL A 331 -15.77 26.33 -25.20
N LEU A 332 -14.97 27.06 -25.99
CA LEU A 332 -13.52 26.86 -26.14
C LEU A 332 -12.76 26.97 -24.81
N GLY A 333 -13.17 27.84 -23.89
CA GLY A 333 -12.55 27.96 -22.56
C GLY A 333 -12.82 26.75 -21.64
N LEU A 334 -13.99 26.11 -21.79
CA LEU A 334 -14.30 24.83 -21.13
C LEU A 334 -13.54 23.69 -21.81
N LEU A 335 -13.44 23.68 -23.15
CA LEU A 335 -12.76 22.66 -23.94
C LEU A 335 -11.24 22.64 -23.74
N ASP A 336 -10.57 23.79 -23.54
CA ASP A 336 -9.14 23.83 -23.22
C ASP A 336 -8.85 23.11 -21.87
N ARG A 337 -9.77 23.19 -20.91
CA ARG A 337 -9.69 22.45 -19.63
C ARG A 337 -9.90 20.95 -19.81
N PHE A 338 -10.78 20.54 -20.75
CA PHE A 338 -10.93 19.12 -21.12
C PHE A 338 -9.68 18.57 -21.83
N TRP A 339 -9.05 19.36 -22.71
CA TRP A 339 -7.82 18.96 -23.41
C TRP A 339 -6.62 18.76 -22.46
N GLN A 340 -6.59 19.49 -21.34
CA GLN A 340 -5.58 19.27 -20.30
C GLN A 340 -5.78 17.95 -19.53
N LEU A 341 -7.02 17.47 -19.38
CA LEU A 341 -7.31 16.17 -18.76
C LEU A 341 -6.88 15.00 -19.66
N GLU A 342 -7.03 15.14 -20.98
CA GLU A 342 -6.54 14.17 -21.97
C GLU A 342 -5.01 14.04 -21.93
N ARG A 343 -4.28 15.17 -21.83
CA ARG A 343 -2.81 15.16 -21.66
C ARG A 343 -2.36 14.47 -20.37
N LEU A 344 -3.13 14.60 -19.28
CA LEU A 344 -2.84 13.91 -18.02
C LEU A 344 -3.03 12.40 -18.18
N TYR A 345 -4.11 11.97 -18.84
CA TYR A 345 -4.35 10.57 -19.16
C TYR A 345 -3.23 9.97 -20.01
N GLU A 346 -2.85 10.64 -21.11
CA GLU A 346 -1.77 10.17 -21.99
C GLU A 346 -0.42 10.09 -21.27
N SER A 347 -0.12 11.11 -20.44
CA SER A 347 1.10 11.13 -19.62
C SER A 347 1.14 9.99 -18.61
N ASN A 348 0.01 9.57 -18.06
CA ASN A 348 -0.04 8.47 -17.08
C ASN A 348 -0.08 7.09 -17.76
N ARG A 349 -0.73 6.98 -18.93
CA ARG A 349 -0.91 5.72 -19.67
C ARG A 349 0.40 5.00 -19.97
N ARG A 350 1.46 5.73 -20.34
CA ARG A 350 2.78 5.17 -20.65
C ARG A 350 3.46 4.45 -19.48
N PHE A 351 3.03 4.70 -18.24
CA PHE A 351 3.54 4.00 -17.05
C PHE A 351 2.83 2.65 -16.80
N ASN A 352 1.88 2.25 -17.66
CA ASN A 352 1.05 1.06 -17.51
C ASN A 352 0.38 0.93 -16.11
N PRO A 353 -0.28 1.99 -15.59
CA PRO A 353 -0.89 1.93 -14.28
C PRO A 353 -2.05 0.93 -14.23
N GLN A 354 -2.33 0.43 -13.03
CA GLN A 354 -3.64 -0.11 -12.71
C GLN A 354 -4.63 1.05 -12.63
N TRP A 355 -5.73 0.94 -13.38
CA TRP A 355 -6.78 1.95 -13.38
C TRP A 355 -7.90 1.54 -12.43
N VAL A 356 -8.14 2.38 -11.43
CA VAL A 356 -9.18 2.15 -10.41
C VAL A 356 -10.28 3.20 -10.56
N PRO A 357 -11.55 2.80 -10.75
CA PRO A 357 -12.62 3.76 -11.00
C PRO A 357 -12.92 4.60 -9.75
N ARG A 358 -13.27 5.86 -9.98
CA ARG A 358 -13.84 6.74 -8.94
C ARG A 358 -15.22 7.24 -9.36
N TYR A 359 -16.06 7.44 -8.36
CA TYR A 359 -17.47 7.76 -8.55
C TYR A 359 -17.85 9.11 -7.93
N LEU A 360 -18.84 9.76 -8.54
CA LEU A 360 -19.57 10.88 -7.94
C LEU A 360 -20.89 10.35 -7.38
N CYS A 361 -21.14 10.60 -6.08
CA CYS A 361 -22.40 10.28 -5.42
C CYS A 361 -23.29 11.53 -5.33
N TYR A 362 -24.57 11.40 -5.66
CA TYR A 362 -25.53 12.51 -5.72
C TYR A 362 -26.93 12.06 -5.29
N PRO A 363 -27.81 12.97 -4.83
CA PRO A 363 -29.11 12.60 -4.27
C PRO A 363 -30.20 12.43 -5.34
N ASP A 364 -30.16 13.23 -6.41
CA ASP A 364 -31.10 13.17 -7.53
C ASP A 364 -30.52 13.84 -8.79
N LEU A 365 -31.10 13.51 -9.96
CA LEU A 365 -30.63 14.01 -11.26
C LEU A 365 -30.80 15.52 -11.46
N MET A 366 -31.79 16.15 -10.83
CA MET A 366 -32.05 17.59 -10.99
C MET A 366 -31.02 18.44 -10.22
N ALA A 367 -30.37 17.84 -9.23
CA ALA A 367 -29.34 18.48 -8.44
C ALA A 367 -27.95 18.48 -9.13
N LEU A 368 -27.74 17.64 -10.14
CA LEU A 368 -26.46 17.46 -10.84
C LEU A 368 -25.85 18.77 -11.39
N PRO A 369 -26.59 19.70 -12.03
CA PRO A 369 -26.00 20.95 -12.52
C PRO A 369 -25.39 21.79 -11.40
N ARG A 370 -26.04 21.84 -10.23
CA ARG A 370 -25.55 22.57 -9.06
C ARG A 370 -24.35 21.88 -8.42
N ILE A 371 -24.39 20.54 -8.34
CA ILE A 371 -23.27 19.73 -7.86
C ILE A 371 -22.06 19.89 -8.78
N ALA A 372 -22.25 19.85 -10.10
CA ALA A 372 -21.18 20.02 -11.08
C ALA A 372 -20.54 21.42 -10.97
N LEU A 373 -21.35 22.46 -10.75
CA LEU A 373 -20.83 23.80 -10.49
C LEU A 373 -20.01 23.83 -9.19
N ALA A 374 -20.54 23.30 -8.09
CA ALA A 374 -19.84 23.25 -6.80
C ALA A 374 -18.54 22.45 -6.87
N ALA A 375 -18.55 21.28 -7.54
CA ALA A 375 -17.38 20.45 -7.79
C ALA A 375 -16.34 21.18 -8.66
N GLY A 376 -16.78 21.91 -9.69
CA GLY A 376 -15.91 22.73 -10.52
C GLY A 376 -15.18 23.83 -9.74
N PHE A 377 -15.86 24.46 -8.79
CA PHE A 377 -15.23 25.44 -7.87
C PHE A 377 -14.31 24.76 -6.84
N ALA A 378 -14.72 23.60 -6.30
CA ALA A 378 -13.94 22.87 -5.31
C ALA A 378 -12.60 22.41 -5.90
N GLU A 379 -12.63 21.75 -7.06
CA GLU A 379 -11.44 21.20 -7.71
C GLU A 379 -10.58 22.27 -8.42
N GLY A 380 -10.95 23.56 -8.32
CA GLY A 380 -10.20 24.66 -8.96
C GLY A 380 -10.32 24.68 -10.49
N PHE A 381 -11.37 24.07 -11.06
CA PHE A 381 -11.69 24.21 -12.47
C PHE A 381 -12.35 25.55 -12.79
N LEU A 382 -12.93 26.24 -11.80
CA LEU A 382 -13.58 27.55 -11.96
C LEU A 382 -12.83 28.61 -11.14
N PRO A 383 -12.79 29.88 -11.61
CA PRO A 383 -12.05 30.94 -10.94
C PRO A 383 -12.59 31.19 -9.53
N GLU A 384 -11.68 31.42 -8.59
CA GLU A 384 -12.04 31.75 -7.21
C GLU A 384 -12.79 33.08 -7.12
N LEU A 385 -13.75 33.18 -6.19
CA LEU A 385 -14.42 34.43 -5.90
C LEU A 385 -13.52 35.31 -5.02
N PRO A 386 -13.29 36.59 -5.37
CA PRO A 386 -12.54 37.51 -4.53
C PRO A 386 -13.22 37.68 -3.17
N ASN A 387 -12.44 37.71 -2.08
CA ASN A 387 -12.83 37.84 -0.65
C ASN A 387 -13.17 36.55 0.15
N LEU A 388 -12.86 35.35 -0.34
CA LEU A 388 -12.90 34.12 0.49
C LEU A 388 -11.53 33.70 1.05
N ARG A 389 -10.57 34.63 1.18
CA ARG A 389 -9.32 34.37 1.91
C ARG A 389 -9.61 34.28 3.40
N SER A 390 -9.88 33.06 3.85
CA SER A 390 -9.92 32.74 5.28
C SER A 390 -8.52 32.93 5.87
N ALA A 391 -8.43 33.41 7.12
CA ALA A 391 -7.17 33.46 7.84
C ALA A 391 -6.46 32.08 7.81
N PRO A 392 -5.12 32.04 7.77
CA PRO A 392 -4.38 30.79 7.75
C PRO A 392 -4.73 29.96 9.00
N ARG A 393 -5.30 28.78 8.78
CA ARG A 393 -5.61 27.80 9.82
C ARG A 393 -4.32 27.03 10.13
N GLN A 394 -3.82 27.14 11.36
CA GLN A 394 -2.57 26.51 11.80
C GLN A 394 -2.76 25.82 13.14
N LEU A 395 -2.11 24.67 13.31
CA LEU A 395 -2.04 23.96 14.58
C LEU A 395 -1.11 24.70 15.55
N SER A 396 -1.39 24.61 16.85
CA SER A 396 -0.45 25.09 17.87
C SER A 396 0.81 24.20 17.90
N PRO A 397 1.95 24.68 18.43
CA PRO A 397 3.16 23.86 18.57
C PRO A 397 2.93 22.55 19.34
N GLU A 398 2.06 22.58 20.36
CA GLU A 398 1.67 21.38 21.12
C GLU A 398 0.89 20.39 20.25
N GLN A 399 -0.08 20.88 19.48
CA GLN A 399 -0.86 20.03 18.55
C GLN A 399 0.01 19.49 17.41
N VAL A 400 1.04 20.23 16.97
CA VAL A 400 2.02 19.72 15.99
C VAL A 400 2.81 18.55 16.58
N ALA A 401 3.22 18.65 17.85
CA ALA A 401 3.92 17.56 18.54
C ALA A 401 3.02 16.32 18.64
N GLU A 402 1.76 16.49 19.04
CA GLU A 402 0.77 15.41 19.12
C GLU A 402 0.51 14.76 17.74
N ALA A 403 0.38 15.56 16.68
CA ALA A 403 0.24 15.04 15.32
C ALA A 403 1.44 14.17 14.89
N ARG A 404 2.65 14.52 15.33
CA ARG A 404 3.87 13.74 15.07
C ARG A 404 3.90 12.46 15.89
N GLU A 405 3.43 12.48 17.13
CA GLU A 405 3.30 11.28 17.97
C GLU A 405 2.31 10.28 17.39
N ILE A 406 1.16 10.76 16.88
CA ILE A 406 0.19 9.94 16.15
C ILE A 406 0.90 9.24 14.98
N ALA A 407 1.59 9.99 14.12
CA ALA A 407 2.29 9.44 12.96
C ALA A 407 3.41 8.44 13.33
N ALA A 408 4.09 8.65 14.46
CA ALA A 408 5.16 7.78 14.94
C ALA A 408 4.64 6.46 15.57
N THR A 409 3.36 6.40 15.95
CA THR A 409 2.78 5.23 16.60
C THR A 409 2.67 4.07 15.61
N PRO A 410 3.20 2.87 15.89
CA PRO A 410 3.13 1.75 14.95
C PRO A 410 1.69 1.23 14.79
N VAL A 411 1.14 1.32 13.58
CA VAL A 411 -0.22 0.82 13.24
C VAL A 411 -0.30 -0.70 13.30
N VAL A 412 0.78 -1.38 12.93
CA VAL A 412 0.87 -2.84 12.92
C VAL A 412 1.75 -3.29 14.08
N ASN A 413 1.20 -4.12 14.96
CA ASN A 413 2.00 -4.80 15.96
C ASN A 413 2.80 -5.92 15.29
N VAL A 414 4.04 -5.63 14.89
CA VAL A 414 4.95 -6.59 14.24
C VAL A 414 5.18 -7.82 15.12
N ALA A 415 5.17 -7.67 16.46
CA ALA A 415 5.28 -8.80 17.38
C ALA A 415 4.07 -9.74 17.30
N ALA A 416 2.88 -9.23 16.97
CA ALA A 416 1.70 -10.06 16.72
C ALA A 416 1.74 -10.81 15.37
N LEU A 417 2.58 -10.36 14.43
CA LEU A 417 2.84 -11.03 13.15
C LEU A 417 3.98 -12.06 13.22
N ALA A 418 4.64 -12.21 14.37
CA ALA A 418 5.65 -13.25 14.54
C ALA A 418 5.02 -14.63 14.28
N PRO A 419 5.69 -15.52 13.52
CA PRO A 419 5.19 -16.86 13.28
C PRO A 419 4.91 -17.54 14.62
N ARG A 420 3.77 -18.23 14.73
CA ARG A 420 3.45 -19.01 15.94
C ARG A 420 4.44 -20.17 16.06
N ILE A 421 5.43 -20.01 16.92
CA ILE A 421 6.43 -21.03 17.21
C ILE A 421 5.84 -22.02 18.23
N ASN A 422 5.82 -23.31 17.88
CA ASN A 422 5.40 -24.36 18.81
C ASN A 422 6.40 -24.48 19.98
N ASP A 423 5.97 -25.11 21.08
CA ASP A 423 6.82 -25.20 22.29
C ASP A 423 8.14 -25.95 22.04
N GLN A 424 8.13 -26.94 21.13
CA GLN A 424 9.32 -27.70 20.76
C GLN A 424 10.35 -26.87 19.98
N ALA A 425 9.92 -26.05 19.01
CA ALA A 425 10.80 -25.14 18.30
C ALA A 425 11.31 -24.03 19.22
N ARG A 426 10.50 -23.59 20.21
CA ARG A 426 10.95 -22.65 21.24
C ARG A 426 12.07 -23.26 22.12
N ALA A 427 11.93 -24.51 22.53
CA ALA A 427 12.98 -25.22 23.27
C ALA A 427 14.26 -25.38 22.42
N ARG A 428 14.13 -25.70 21.13
CA ARG A 428 15.27 -25.82 20.19
C ARG A 428 15.97 -24.50 19.92
N LEU A 429 15.23 -23.40 19.85
CA LEU A 429 15.79 -22.04 19.80
C LEU A 429 16.59 -21.74 21.08
N ALA A 430 16.08 -22.08 22.26
CA ALA A 430 16.83 -21.92 23.50
C ALA A 430 18.11 -22.77 23.53
N HIS A 431 18.11 -23.97 22.95
CA HIS A 431 19.32 -24.79 22.78
C HIS A 431 20.30 -24.17 21.77
N LEU A 432 19.82 -23.54 20.70
CA LEU A 432 20.65 -22.80 19.76
C LEU A 432 21.30 -21.59 20.45
N ASP A 433 20.54 -20.82 21.21
CA ASP A 433 21.07 -19.68 21.99
C ASP A 433 22.12 -20.16 22.99
N ALA A 434 21.90 -21.30 23.66
CA ALA A 434 22.87 -21.91 24.57
C ALA A 434 24.13 -22.42 23.84
N LEU A 435 23.98 -22.95 22.63
CA LEU A 435 25.09 -23.40 21.77
C LEU A 435 25.96 -22.20 21.37
N GLU A 436 25.34 -21.11 20.93
CA GLU A 436 26.02 -19.87 20.55
C GLU A 436 26.68 -19.20 21.76
N ALA A 437 26.03 -19.18 22.91
CA ALA A 437 26.60 -18.68 24.17
C ALA A 437 27.81 -19.52 24.63
N ALA A 438 27.87 -20.80 24.29
CA ALA A 438 29.03 -21.67 24.50
C ALA A 438 30.14 -21.48 23.44
N GLY A 439 30.01 -20.47 22.55
CA GLY A 439 30.98 -20.16 21.51
C GLY A 439 30.97 -21.14 20.33
N ARG A 440 29.88 -21.92 20.17
CA ARG A 440 29.71 -22.89 19.07
C ARG A 440 28.67 -22.36 18.08
N GLU A 441 29.01 -22.32 16.79
CA GLU A 441 28.07 -21.87 15.76
C GLU A 441 27.03 -22.95 15.43
N GLY A 442 25.75 -22.59 15.38
CA GLY A 442 24.67 -23.51 14.97
C GLY A 442 24.60 -23.79 13.47
N TYR A 443 25.16 -22.89 12.67
CA TYR A 443 25.13 -22.92 11.19
C TYR A 443 26.47 -22.45 10.61
N PRO A 444 27.55 -23.23 10.74
CA PRO A 444 28.87 -22.79 10.30
C PRO A 444 28.92 -22.60 8.77
N PRO A 445 29.42 -21.46 8.26
CA PRO A 445 29.46 -21.14 6.83
C PRO A 445 30.47 -22.01 6.04
N THR A 446 31.44 -22.61 6.74
CA THR A 446 32.44 -23.54 6.18
C THR A 446 32.29 -24.88 6.88
N GLY A 447 31.46 -25.77 6.32
CA GLY A 447 31.29 -27.11 6.86
C GLY A 447 32.56 -27.94 6.67
N ALA A 448 33.20 -28.33 7.78
CA ALA A 448 34.22 -29.38 7.73
C ALA A 448 33.61 -30.64 7.10
N ARG A 449 34.36 -31.28 6.19
CA ARG A 449 33.84 -32.40 5.39
C ARG A 449 34.09 -33.73 6.10
N PRO A 450 33.16 -34.68 6.03
CA PRO A 450 33.42 -36.04 6.48
C PRO A 450 34.48 -36.68 5.59
N ASP A 451 35.34 -37.52 6.19
CA ASP A 451 36.37 -38.28 5.47
C ASP A 451 35.76 -39.50 4.76
N ARG A 452 34.65 -40.01 5.29
CA ARG A 452 33.90 -41.15 4.76
C ARG A 452 32.44 -41.07 5.19
N THR A 453 31.57 -41.79 4.45
CA THR A 453 30.18 -41.96 4.83
C THR A 453 30.03 -43.02 5.91
N VAL A 454 28.93 -42.98 6.67
CA VAL A 454 28.56 -43.99 7.67
C VAL A 454 28.43 -45.37 7.01
N ALA A 455 27.86 -45.44 5.80
CA ALA A 455 27.75 -46.69 5.06
C ALA A 455 29.11 -47.29 4.69
N ALA A 456 30.07 -46.46 4.25
CA ALA A 456 31.43 -46.91 3.94
C ALA A 456 32.15 -47.37 5.21
N LEU A 457 32.01 -46.64 6.32
CA LEU A 457 32.58 -47.03 7.61
C LEU A 457 32.07 -48.40 8.09
N ILE A 458 30.78 -48.68 7.93
CA ILE A 458 30.21 -49.98 8.31
C ILE A 458 30.73 -51.10 7.41
N THR A 459 30.97 -50.84 6.13
CA THR A 459 31.47 -51.85 5.18
C THR A 459 32.92 -52.19 5.47
N ASP A 460 33.76 -51.17 5.65
CA ASP A 460 35.22 -51.28 5.85
C ASP A 460 35.58 -51.05 7.33
N TRP A 461 34.97 -51.82 8.23
CA TRP A 461 35.15 -51.64 9.67
C TRP A 461 36.46 -52.23 10.18
N GLU A 462 37.31 -51.38 10.76
CA GLU A 462 38.56 -51.76 11.42
C GLU A 462 38.60 -51.21 12.84
N GLU A 463 38.86 -52.05 13.84
CA GLU A 463 38.94 -51.59 15.23
C GLU A 463 40.18 -50.71 15.44
N GLY A 464 40.02 -49.59 16.14
CA GLY A 464 41.06 -48.57 16.33
C GLY A 464 41.19 -47.57 15.17
N CYS A 465 40.38 -47.66 14.10
CA CYS A 465 40.41 -46.66 13.03
C CYS A 465 39.99 -45.27 13.51
N ARG A 466 40.67 -44.21 13.07
CA ARG A 466 40.21 -42.84 13.32
C ARG A 466 39.33 -42.38 12.16
N VAL A 467 38.18 -41.81 12.48
CA VAL A 467 37.15 -41.47 11.49
C VAL A 467 36.55 -40.10 11.76
N ARG A 468 36.22 -39.40 10.67
CA ARG A 468 35.38 -38.21 10.67
C ARG A 468 34.16 -38.47 9.80
N ILE A 469 32.98 -38.49 10.42
CA ILE A 469 31.70 -38.82 9.78
C ILE A 469 30.67 -37.73 10.07
N ALA A 470 29.69 -37.58 9.17
CA ALA A 470 28.60 -36.63 9.34
C ALA A 470 27.26 -37.35 9.29
N GLY A 471 26.29 -36.88 10.07
CA GLY A 471 24.93 -37.45 10.04
C GLY A 471 24.00 -36.77 11.03
N ARG A 472 22.72 -37.18 10.97
CA ARG A 472 21.67 -36.65 11.82
C ARG A 472 21.52 -37.49 13.08
N ILE A 473 21.21 -36.85 14.21
CA ILE A 473 20.91 -37.55 15.45
C ILE A 473 19.51 -38.14 15.41
N ARG A 474 19.41 -39.47 15.45
CA ARG A 474 18.12 -40.18 15.44
C ARG A 474 17.66 -40.58 16.85
N HIS A 475 18.60 -40.98 17.70
CA HIS A 475 18.36 -41.26 19.10
C HIS A 475 19.46 -40.66 19.96
N LEU A 476 19.11 -40.24 21.17
CA LEU A 476 20.03 -39.71 22.16
C LEU A 476 19.63 -40.26 23.54
N ARG A 477 20.58 -40.86 24.24
CA ARG A 477 20.42 -41.47 25.57
C ARG A 477 21.51 -40.95 26.49
N ASP A 478 21.10 -40.21 27.51
CA ASP A 478 21.99 -39.62 28.51
C ASP A 478 22.01 -40.46 29.80
N HIS A 479 23.19 -40.96 30.18
CA HIS A 479 23.43 -41.67 31.45
C HIS A 479 24.36 -40.88 32.38
N GLY A 480 24.49 -39.57 32.19
CA GLY A 480 25.28 -38.65 33.01
C GLY A 480 26.78 -38.69 32.69
N ALA A 481 27.45 -39.80 33.02
CA ALA A 481 28.88 -39.96 32.76
C ALA A 481 29.21 -40.33 31.31
N VAL A 482 28.23 -40.92 30.61
CA VAL A 482 28.35 -41.37 29.22
C VAL A 482 27.06 -41.05 28.48
N VAL A 483 27.17 -40.53 27.26
CA VAL A 483 26.05 -40.30 26.35
C VAL A 483 26.18 -41.26 25.17
N PHE A 484 25.09 -41.94 24.82
CA PHE A 484 24.99 -42.73 23.60
C PHE A 484 24.06 -42.03 22.61
N ALA A 485 24.50 -41.88 21.37
CA ALA A 485 23.68 -41.31 20.31
C ALA A 485 23.81 -42.11 19.02
N ASP A 486 22.73 -42.19 18.25
CA ASP A 486 22.74 -42.86 16.95
C ASP A 486 22.86 -41.81 15.85
N LEU A 487 23.96 -41.87 15.10
CA LEU A 487 24.21 -41.01 13.94
C LEU A 487 23.68 -41.69 12.68
N PHE A 488 22.85 -40.98 11.93
CA PHE A 488 22.15 -41.49 10.77
C PHE A 488 22.51 -40.70 9.50
N GLU A 489 22.94 -41.42 8.45
CA GLU A 489 23.25 -40.85 7.14
C GLU A 489 22.61 -41.73 6.04
N GLY A 490 21.66 -41.17 5.30
CA GLY A 490 20.99 -41.86 4.20
C GLY A 490 20.15 -43.05 4.67
N ALA A 491 20.68 -44.27 4.54
CA ALA A 491 20.05 -45.50 5.03
C ALA A 491 20.90 -46.23 6.09
N ALA A 492 22.05 -45.66 6.48
CA ALA A 492 22.99 -46.25 7.42
C ALA A 492 22.94 -45.55 8.77
N SER A 493 23.11 -46.31 9.84
CA SER A 493 23.18 -45.79 11.21
C SER A 493 24.35 -46.40 11.97
N ILE A 494 25.06 -45.59 12.74
CA ILE A 494 26.13 -46.04 13.63
C ILE A 494 25.94 -45.47 15.02
N GLN A 495 26.22 -46.27 16.04
CA GLN A 495 26.18 -45.83 17.42
C GLN A 495 27.45 -45.04 17.77
N MET A 496 27.28 -43.96 18.51
CA MET A 496 28.34 -43.12 19.03
C MET A 496 28.32 -43.15 20.55
N ARG A 497 29.50 -43.11 21.15
CA ARG A 497 29.68 -43.06 22.60
C ARG A 497 30.55 -41.87 22.97
N LEU A 498 30.04 -41.03 23.85
CA LEU A 498 30.73 -39.85 24.38
C LEU A 498 31.02 -40.07 25.86
N VAL A 499 32.29 -40.19 26.25
CA VAL A 499 32.71 -40.42 27.65
C VAL A 499 33.08 -39.08 28.30
N GLY A 500 32.63 -38.86 29.54
CA GLY A 500 32.92 -37.61 30.28
C GLY A 500 31.95 -36.46 29.99
N GLY A 501 30.84 -36.72 29.29
CA GLY A 501 29.79 -35.73 29.02
C GLY A 501 30.22 -34.55 28.14
N ALA A 502 31.17 -34.77 27.21
CA ALA A 502 31.85 -33.77 26.38
C ALA A 502 31.01 -32.51 26.07
N ASP A 503 31.19 -31.50 26.92
CA ASP A 503 30.63 -30.15 26.88
C ASP A 503 29.12 -30.02 26.70
N GLY A 504 28.33 -30.66 27.57
CA GLY A 504 26.88 -30.40 27.62
C GLY A 504 26.16 -30.84 26.34
N PHE A 505 26.73 -31.80 25.60
CA PHE A 505 26.19 -32.35 24.35
C PHE A 505 24.67 -32.60 24.41
N ALA A 506 24.20 -33.31 25.44
CA ALA A 506 22.78 -33.64 25.61
C ALA A 506 21.87 -32.42 25.90
N ARG A 507 22.43 -31.26 26.28
CA ARG A 507 21.72 -30.00 26.50
C ARG A 507 21.72 -29.08 25.28
N LEU A 508 22.60 -29.35 24.31
CA LEU A 508 22.83 -28.50 23.14
C LEU A 508 22.36 -29.16 21.84
N VAL A 509 22.34 -30.49 21.81
CA VAL A 509 22.00 -31.30 20.64
C VAL A 509 20.60 -31.89 20.81
N ASP A 510 19.77 -31.69 19.80
CA ASP A 510 18.43 -32.25 19.68
C ASP A 510 18.39 -33.36 18.62
N LEU A 511 17.34 -34.18 18.70
CA LEU A 511 16.99 -35.10 17.63
C LEU A 511 16.77 -34.33 16.32
N GLY A 512 17.32 -34.85 15.23
CA GLY A 512 17.28 -34.21 13.90
C GLY A 512 18.51 -33.36 13.57
N ASP A 513 19.25 -32.88 14.56
CA ASP A 513 20.44 -32.06 14.34
C ASP A 513 21.48 -32.80 13.51
N LEU A 514 22.10 -32.08 12.58
CA LEU A 514 23.18 -32.59 11.75
C LEU A 514 24.51 -32.27 12.41
N LEU A 515 25.29 -33.29 12.72
CA LEU A 515 26.61 -33.17 13.35
C LEU A 515 27.71 -33.71 12.45
N LEU A 516 28.89 -33.15 12.61
CA LEU A 516 30.16 -33.73 12.19
C LEU A 516 30.86 -34.27 13.44
N VAL A 517 31.30 -35.53 13.38
CA VAL A 517 31.85 -36.25 14.54
C VAL A 517 33.19 -36.84 14.16
N GLU A 518 34.17 -36.63 15.02
CA GLU A 518 35.50 -37.22 14.97
C GLU A 518 35.66 -38.20 16.13
N GLY A 519 36.14 -39.40 15.83
CA GLY A 519 36.31 -40.41 16.85
C GLY A 519 37.08 -41.64 16.40
N THR A 520 37.15 -42.61 17.29
CA THR A 520 37.85 -43.87 17.08
C THR A 520 36.86 -45.04 17.04
N CYS A 521 37.03 -45.93 16.08
CA CYS A 521 36.25 -47.15 15.89
C CYS A 521 36.51 -48.13 17.04
N GLY A 522 35.46 -48.52 17.77
CA GLY A 522 35.57 -49.42 18.92
C GLY A 522 34.35 -50.33 19.08
N THR A 523 34.38 -51.16 20.12
CA THR A 523 33.32 -52.14 20.38
C THR A 523 32.60 -51.83 21.68
N SER A 524 31.27 -51.94 21.66
CA SER A 524 30.42 -51.81 22.85
C SER A 524 30.57 -53.04 23.75
N ARG A 525 30.12 -52.94 25.01
CA ARG A 525 30.10 -54.11 25.93
C ARG A 525 29.24 -55.26 25.42
N ASN A 526 28.29 -54.96 24.52
CA ASN A 526 27.36 -55.93 23.94
C ASN A 526 27.86 -56.48 22.59
N GLY A 527 29.04 -56.07 22.14
CA GLY A 527 29.62 -56.48 20.85
C GLY A 527 29.19 -55.60 19.66
N ASP A 528 28.43 -54.54 19.88
CA ASP A 528 28.00 -53.63 18.82
C ASP A 528 29.14 -52.68 18.39
N ARG A 529 29.14 -52.30 17.11
CA ARG A 529 30.09 -51.31 16.56
C ARG A 529 29.76 -49.92 17.08
N VAL A 530 30.76 -49.22 17.63
CA VAL A 530 30.61 -47.90 18.25
C VAL A 530 31.75 -46.99 17.81
N VAL A 531 31.45 -45.72 17.57
CA VAL A 531 32.46 -44.67 17.43
C VAL A 531 32.61 -43.96 18.77
N ASP A 532 33.78 -44.09 19.39
CA ASP A 532 34.17 -43.33 20.58
C ASP A 532 34.54 -41.91 20.15
N VAL A 533 33.73 -40.94 20.55
CA VAL A 533 33.81 -39.56 20.07
C VAL A 533 34.90 -38.78 20.79
N ASP A 534 35.85 -38.25 20.02
CA ASP A 534 36.90 -37.35 20.50
C ASP A 534 36.46 -35.88 20.39
N ALA A 535 35.78 -35.52 19.30
CA ALA A 535 35.32 -34.17 19.02
C ALA A 535 34.04 -34.18 18.17
N TRP A 536 33.23 -33.14 18.32
CA TRP A 536 32.03 -32.94 17.53
C TRP A 536 31.82 -31.45 17.18
N GLN A 537 31.19 -31.21 16.05
CA GLN A 537 30.80 -29.88 15.57
C GLN A 537 29.36 -29.92 15.05
N MET A 538 28.58 -28.88 15.37
CA MET A 538 27.27 -28.68 14.77
C MET A 538 27.44 -28.32 13.29
N ALA A 539 26.85 -29.11 12.39
CA ALA A 539 26.84 -28.81 10.96
C ALA A 539 25.58 -28.05 10.56
N ALA A 540 24.43 -28.40 11.15
CA ALA A 540 23.21 -27.62 11.05
C ALA A 540 22.25 -27.96 12.20
N LYS A 541 21.82 -26.95 12.95
CA LYS A 541 20.76 -27.07 13.96
C LYS A 541 19.40 -27.27 13.27
N ASP A 542 18.58 -28.19 13.79
CA ASP A 542 17.22 -28.40 13.33
C ASP A 542 16.21 -27.74 14.27
N LEU A 543 15.56 -26.66 13.81
CA LEU A 543 14.56 -25.94 14.60
C LEU A 543 13.15 -26.54 14.50
N LEU A 544 12.94 -27.47 13.56
CA LEU A 544 11.65 -28.12 13.35
C LEU A 544 11.65 -29.51 14.00
N PRO A 545 10.51 -29.99 14.52
CA PRO A 545 10.43 -31.35 15.02
C PRO A 545 10.80 -32.34 13.89
N PRO A 546 11.80 -33.22 14.10
CA PRO A 546 12.18 -34.18 13.09
C PRO A 546 11.06 -35.20 12.95
N ILE A 547 10.66 -35.46 11.71
CA ILE A 547 9.67 -36.48 11.42
C ILE A 547 10.40 -37.80 11.25
N PHE A 548 10.60 -38.52 12.36
CA PHE A 548 11.19 -39.87 12.34
C PHE A 548 10.15 -40.99 12.33
N ASP A 549 8.87 -40.64 12.46
CA ASP A 549 7.74 -41.55 12.28
C ASP A 549 7.23 -41.48 10.83
N PRO A 550 7.31 -42.58 10.05
CA PRO A 550 6.79 -42.63 8.69
C PRO A 550 5.30 -42.27 8.58
N ALA A 551 4.50 -42.53 9.63
CA ALA A 551 3.07 -42.21 9.63
C ALA A 551 2.77 -40.71 9.79
N ALA A 552 3.73 -39.94 10.33
CA ALA A 552 3.61 -38.50 10.55
C ALA A 552 4.20 -37.65 9.41
N ALA A 553 4.84 -38.29 8.41
CA ALA A 553 5.49 -37.61 7.30
C ALA A 553 4.50 -37.16 6.22
N GLN A 554 4.17 -35.87 6.21
CA GLN A 554 3.32 -35.25 5.18
C GLN A 554 4.11 -34.76 3.94
N SER A 555 5.45 -34.75 4.01
CA SER A 555 6.32 -34.32 2.91
C SER A 555 7.22 -35.46 2.45
N ARG A 556 7.52 -35.50 1.14
CA ARG A 556 8.44 -36.49 0.56
C ARG A 556 9.80 -36.49 1.25
N SER A 557 10.32 -35.30 1.60
CA SER A 557 11.58 -35.17 2.33
C SER A 557 11.50 -35.78 3.73
N GLY A 558 10.38 -35.60 4.43
CA GLY A 558 10.14 -36.23 5.74
C GLY A 558 10.06 -37.75 5.63
N GLU A 559 9.38 -38.28 4.61
CA GLU A 559 9.27 -39.73 4.40
C GLU A 559 10.63 -40.38 4.14
N LEU A 560 11.48 -39.72 3.35
CA LEU A 560 12.84 -40.17 3.08
C LEU A 560 13.73 -40.16 4.34
N LEU A 561 13.54 -39.18 5.23
CA LEU A 561 14.28 -39.13 6.50
C LEU A 561 13.79 -40.17 7.51
N ALA A 562 12.49 -40.49 7.51
CA ALA A 562 11.89 -41.42 8.46
C ALA A 562 12.15 -42.90 8.11
N ASP A 563 12.04 -43.26 6.82
CA ASP A 563 12.05 -44.64 6.34
C ASP A 563 13.30 -44.96 5.50
N PRO A 564 14.25 -45.73 6.06
CA PRO A 564 15.46 -46.15 5.34
C PRO A 564 15.15 -46.92 4.06
N ALA A 565 14.08 -47.71 4.01
CA ALA A 565 13.73 -48.50 2.83
C ALA A 565 13.33 -47.61 1.64
N LYS A 566 12.64 -46.49 1.91
CA LYS A 566 12.33 -45.48 0.89
C LYS A 566 13.58 -44.80 0.36
N MET A 567 14.56 -44.51 1.22
CA MET A 567 15.87 -44.00 0.79
C MET A 567 16.63 -45.01 -0.05
N THR A 568 16.68 -46.27 0.35
CA THR A 568 17.28 -47.35 -0.44
C THR A 568 16.62 -47.44 -1.82
N LEU A 569 15.29 -47.41 -1.88
CA LEU A 569 14.54 -47.45 -3.13
C LEU A 569 14.82 -46.24 -4.02
N LEU A 570 14.98 -45.04 -3.44
CA LEU A 570 15.40 -43.84 -4.17
C LEU A 570 16.79 -44.04 -4.81
N HIS A 571 17.76 -44.51 -4.04
CA HIS A 571 19.11 -44.79 -4.53
C HIS A 571 19.12 -45.88 -5.62
N GLN A 572 18.37 -46.97 -5.43
CA GLN A 572 18.23 -48.04 -6.41
C GLN A 572 17.63 -47.54 -7.72
N ARG A 573 16.57 -46.72 -7.67
CA ARG A 573 15.98 -46.13 -8.89
C ARG A 573 16.98 -45.24 -9.62
N GLY A 574 17.73 -44.42 -8.89
CA GLY A 574 18.82 -43.62 -9.46
C GLY A 574 19.88 -44.47 -10.15
N ALA A 575 20.33 -45.54 -9.49
CA ALA A 575 21.32 -46.48 -10.04
C ALA A 575 20.80 -47.20 -11.30
N ILE A 576 19.54 -47.64 -11.30
CA ILE A 576 18.90 -48.28 -12.47
C ILE A 576 18.86 -47.29 -13.65
N VAL A 577 18.40 -46.06 -13.44
CA VAL A 577 18.33 -45.05 -14.51
C VAL A 577 19.72 -44.75 -15.05
N ALA A 578 20.71 -44.59 -14.17
CA ALA A 578 22.10 -44.37 -14.56
C ALA A 578 22.67 -45.55 -15.37
N ALA A 579 22.40 -46.79 -14.96
CA ALA A 579 22.82 -47.99 -15.68
C ALA A 579 22.16 -48.10 -17.07
N VAL A 580 20.86 -47.81 -17.17
CA VAL A 580 20.15 -47.79 -18.46
C VAL A 580 20.73 -46.72 -19.38
N ARG A 581 20.98 -45.50 -18.86
CA ARG A 581 21.63 -44.43 -19.63
C ARG A 581 22.99 -44.85 -20.14
N ALA A 582 23.87 -45.34 -19.26
CA ALA A 582 25.20 -45.79 -19.63
C ALA A 582 25.17 -46.89 -20.71
N CYS A 583 24.21 -47.82 -20.63
CA CYS A 583 24.02 -48.87 -21.64
C CYS A 583 23.59 -48.29 -23.00
N MET A 584 22.65 -47.35 -23.01
CA MET A 584 22.16 -46.71 -24.22
C MET A 584 23.21 -45.79 -24.87
N GLU A 585 23.95 -45.02 -24.06
CA GLU A 585 25.09 -44.21 -24.51
C GLU A 585 26.17 -45.10 -25.15
N ALA A 586 26.53 -46.21 -24.50
CA ALA A 586 27.49 -47.16 -25.04
C ALA A 586 27.04 -47.78 -26.38
N ALA A 587 25.73 -47.89 -26.62
CA ALA A 587 25.15 -48.35 -27.87
C ALA A 587 24.99 -47.23 -28.92
N GLY A 588 25.44 -46.00 -28.63
CA GLY A 588 25.43 -44.87 -29.55
C GLY A 588 24.13 -44.06 -29.58
N PHE A 589 23.22 -44.27 -28.63
CA PHE A 589 22.00 -43.48 -28.50
C PHE A 589 22.29 -42.15 -27.78
N ALA A 590 21.57 -41.09 -28.16
CA ALA A 590 21.61 -39.79 -27.49
C ALA A 590 20.31 -39.57 -26.68
N GLU A 591 20.43 -39.12 -25.44
CA GLU A 591 19.28 -38.78 -24.60
C GLU A 591 18.66 -37.44 -25.05
N VAL A 592 17.36 -37.44 -25.31
CA VAL A 592 16.58 -36.24 -25.66
C VAL A 592 15.59 -35.97 -24.55
N GLU A 593 15.71 -34.82 -23.90
CA GLU A 593 14.77 -34.39 -22.87
C GLU A 593 13.44 -34.00 -23.54
N THR A 594 12.37 -34.73 -23.21
CA THR A 594 11.02 -34.44 -23.73
C THR A 594 10.22 -33.67 -22.67
N PRO A 595 9.46 -32.63 -23.06
CA PRO A 595 8.61 -31.92 -22.12
C PRO A 595 7.51 -32.86 -21.61
N VAL A 596 7.49 -33.10 -20.31
CA VAL A 596 6.46 -33.92 -19.64
C VAL A 596 5.34 -33.01 -19.17
N LEU A 597 4.10 -33.32 -19.56
CA LEU A 597 2.91 -32.63 -19.06
C LEU A 597 2.64 -33.05 -17.61
N HIS A 598 2.73 -32.10 -16.68
CA HIS A 598 2.36 -32.28 -15.28
C HIS A 598 1.01 -31.59 -15.01
N SER A 599 0.11 -32.27 -14.29
CA SER A 599 -1.18 -31.71 -13.84
C SER A 599 -1.03 -30.67 -12.73
N VAL A 600 0.13 -30.61 -12.09
CA VAL A 600 0.47 -29.64 -11.05
C VAL A 600 1.21 -28.48 -11.71
N HIS A 601 0.67 -27.26 -11.57
CA HIS A 601 1.27 -26.02 -12.08
C HIS A 601 2.63 -25.77 -11.39
N GLY A 602 3.72 -26.29 -11.98
CA GLY A 602 5.09 -26.06 -11.53
C GLY A 602 5.64 -24.75 -12.11
N GLY A 603 5.98 -23.81 -11.25
CA GLY A 603 6.39 -22.46 -11.64
C GLY A 603 7.80 -22.31 -12.25
N ALA A 604 7.95 -21.14 -12.87
CA ALA A 604 9.17 -20.34 -13.10
C ALA A 604 9.99 -20.48 -14.41
N SER A 605 9.78 -21.45 -15.31
CA SER A 605 10.46 -21.41 -16.63
C SER A 605 9.65 -21.93 -17.83
N ALA A 606 8.44 -22.44 -17.61
CA ALA A 606 7.57 -22.82 -18.72
C ALA A 606 6.77 -21.60 -19.21
N ARG A 607 6.91 -21.26 -20.49
CA ARG A 607 5.98 -20.34 -21.16
C ARG A 607 4.63 -21.06 -21.28
N PRO A 608 3.55 -20.57 -20.65
CA PRO A 608 2.25 -21.23 -20.76
C PRO A 608 1.82 -21.31 -22.23
N PHE A 609 1.35 -22.46 -22.65
CA PHE A 609 0.75 -22.65 -23.97
C PHE A 609 -0.61 -23.32 -23.81
N GLU A 610 -1.60 -22.88 -24.58
CA GLU A 610 -2.91 -23.51 -24.64
C GLU A 610 -2.78 -24.82 -25.44
N THR A 611 -3.38 -25.90 -24.92
CA THR A 611 -3.48 -27.18 -25.63
C THR A 611 -4.94 -27.56 -25.82
N HIS A 612 -5.26 -28.14 -26.98
CA HIS A 612 -6.57 -28.70 -27.28
C HIS A 612 -6.47 -30.23 -27.22
N ILE A 613 -7.27 -30.87 -26.36
CA ILE A 613 -7.32 -32.33 -26.27
C ILE A 613 -8.42 -32.84 -27.21
N ASN A 614 -8.06 -33.67 -28.20
CA ASN A 614 -9.00 -34.19 -29.20
C ASN A 614 -9.88 -35.35 -28.68
N ALA A 615 -9.84 -35.65 -27.38
CA ALA A 615 -10.48 -36.82 -26.79
C ALA A 615 -11.92 -36.59 -26.27
N TYR A 616 -12.44 -35.36 -26.33
CA TYR A 616 -13.80 -35.01 -25.87
C TYR A 616 -14.65 -34.36 -26.96
N HIS A 617 -14.61 -34.91 -28.18
CA HIS A 617 -15.63 -34.64 -29.21
C HIS A 617 -16.68 -35.75 -29.26
#